data_AF-G1V986-F1
#
_entry.id   AF-G1V986-F1
#
_cell.length_a   1.000
_cell.length_b   1.000
_cell.length_c   1.000
_cell.angle_alpha   90.00
_cell.angle_beta   90.00
_cell.angle_gamma   90.00
#
_symmetry.space_group_name_H-M   'P 1'
#
loop_
_entity.id
_entity.type
_entity.pdbx_description
1 polymer ?
#
loop_
_entity_poly.entity_id
_entity_poly.type
_entity_poly.pdbx_seq_one_letter_code
_entity_poly.pdbx_strand_id
1 'polypeptide(L)'
;ARRVYGTRAQSNIIARFGTLCLAEAPVIHTEFMGQTLRECGFRERFGLNVAGLWEGNSYMSARPDSRIDEASILLLAGTADQLEAYDRKAERSSKANRTPVLILGGGKVGEAAADALERRGLPFCLVEKNPRLVPPDDPRYILGNAGELAVLQRAHIMETPSVIVTTHDDDLNIYLTIYCRKLRPDVQILSRSTLDRNVPSLYNAGANLVMSHASMAASTIINLLSPGRVTILTEGLNIFRVTAPPALVGLSLRDSRIREKTDCNVVALKSQGVLRVPPDPNAPMKSDTVLVLIGTADAERRFMEHFPS
;
A
#
# COMPACT_ATOMS: atom_id res chain seq x y z
N ALA A 1 -0.73 10.02 -0.42
CA ALA A 1 0.65 9.80 -0.90
C ALA A 1 1.28 8.54 -0.28
N ARG A 2 0.65 7.35 -0.42
CA ARG A 2 1.20 6.08 0.10
C ARG A 2 1.84 5.21 -0.99
N ARG A 3 1.51 5.45 -2.26
CA ARG A 3 1.88 4.63 -3.41
C ARG A 3 2.22 5.52 -4.60
N VAL A 4 3.16 6.46 -4.46
CA VAL A 4 3.57 7.40 -5.51
C VAL A 4 4.88 6.89 -6.12
N TYR A 5 4.90 6.46 -7.38
CA TYR A 5 6.10 6.08 -8.11
C TYR A 5 7.01 7.32 -8.18
N GLY A 6 8.24 7.19 -7.69
CA GLY A 6 9.14 8.31 -7.41
C GLY A 6 9.44 8.51 -5.92
N THR A 7 8.62 7.99 -5.00
CA THR A 7 9.09 7.74 -3.63
C THR A 7 10.13 6.62 -3.68
N ARG A 8 11.19 6.69 -2.87
CA ARG A 8 12.13 5.56 -2.69
C ARG A 8 11.34 4.26 -2.50
N ALA A 9 11.89 3.13 -2.97
CA ALA A 9 11.34 1.80 -2.71
C ALA A 9 11.49 1.45 -1.22
N GLN A 10 10.76 2.18 -0.39
CA GLN A 10 10.72 2.08 1.04
C GLN A 10 9.38 1.48 1.45
N SER A 11 9.47 0.59 2.42
CA SER A 11 8.34 0.02 3.11
C SER A 11 7.63 1.12 3.91
N ASN A 12 6.30 1.15 3.79
CA ASN A 12 5.46 2.07 4.53
C ASN A 12 4.62 1.27 5.54
N ILE A 13 4.94 1.41 6.82
CA ILE A 13 4.23 0.70 7.89
C ILE A 13 2.76 1.15 7.92
N ILE A 14 1.86 0.19 7.78
CA ILE A 14 0.39 0.38 7.79
C ILE A 14 -0.22 0.00 9.14
N ALA A 15 0.41 -0.90 9.89
CA ALA A 15 -0.07 -1.32 11.20
C ALA A 15 1.09 -1.79 12.09
N ARG A 16 0.92 -1.59 13.41
CA ARG A 16 1.89 -2.02 14.42
C ARG A 16 1.21 -2.75 15.57
N PHE A 17 1.75 -3.89 15.95
CA PHE A 17 1.22 -4.80 16.96
C PHE A 17 2.36 -5.28 17.86
N GLY A 18 2.70 -4.48 18.87
CA GLY A 18 3.92 -4.70 19.64
C GLY A 18 5.14 -4.55 18.73
N THR A 19 5.89 -5.63 18.55
CA THR A 19 7.06 -5.69 17.65
C THR A 19 6.72 -6.01 16.21
N LEU A 20 5.53 -6.60 15.93
CA LEU A 20 5.08 -6.86 14.55
C LEU A 20 4.70 -5.54 13.88
N CYS A 21 5.29 -5.30 12.73
CA CYS A 21 4.96 -4.24 11.78
C CYS A 21 4.45 -4.91 10.51
N LEU A 22 3.36 -4.38 9.98
CA LEU A 22 2.89 -4.66 8.64
C LEU A 22 3.22 -3.45 7.78
N ALA A 23 3.75 -3.66 6.59
CA ALA A 23 4.13 -2.59 5.70
C ALA A 23 3.80 -2.90 4.24
N GLU A 24 3.42 -1.87 3.51
CA GLU A 24 3.33 -1.93 2.05
C GLU A 24 4.68 -1.53 1.45
N ALA A 25 5.22 -2.31 0.51
CA ALA A 25 6.48 -2.01 -0.16
C ALA A 25 6.30 -2.09 -1.69
N PRO A 26 6.33 -0.96 -2.40
CA PRO A 26 6.38 -0.95 -3.86
C PRO A 26 7.68 -1.62 -4.34
N VAL A 27 7.57 -2.49 -5.34
CA VAL A 27 8.74 -3.20 -5.90
C VAL A 27 9.35 -2.50 -7.11
N ILE A 28 8.71 -1.44 -7.61
CA ILE A 28 9.20 -0.69 -8.76
C ILE A 28 10.64 -0.21 -8.51
N HIS A 29 11.50 -0.38 -9.50
CA HIS A 29 12.93 -0.06 -9.42
C HIS A 29 13.71 -0.82 -8.34
N THR A 30 13.22 -1.97 -7.90
CA THR A 30 13.99 -2.89 -7.02
C THR A 30 14.56 -4.05 -7.81
N GLU A 31 15.53 -4.75 -7.20
CA GLU A 31 16.08 -6.00 -7.76
C GLU A 31 15.05 -7.14 -7.83
N PHE A 32 13.91 -7.03 -7.14
CA PHE A 32 12.90 -8.09 -7.02
C PHE A 32 11.95 -8.17 -8.22
N MET A 33 11.93 -7.17 -9.09
CA MET A 33 11.04 -7.15 -10.26
C MET A 33 11.30 -8.33 -11.21
N GLY A 34 10.24 -8.94 -11.72
CA GLY A 34 10.27 -10.07 -12.64
C GLY A 34 10.61 -11.42 -12.00
N GLN A 35 11.01 -11.43 -10.73
CA GLN A 35 11.31 -12.64 -9.97
C GLN A 35 10.06 -13.17 -9.27
N THR A 36 10.08 -14.44 -8.92
CA THR A 36 9.10 -15.05 -8.01
C THR A 36 9.45 -14.77 -6.55
N LEU A 37 8.46 -14.86 -5.65
CA LEU A 37 8.70 -14.71 -4.21
C LEU A 37 9.72 -15.71 -3.67
N ARG A 38 9.78 -16.92 -4.23
CA ARG A 38 10.77 -17.95 -3.90
C ARG A 38 12.18 -17.53 -4.29
N GLU A 39 12.37 -17.04 -5.51
CA GLU A 39 13.68 -16.56 -5.99
C GLU A 39 14.16 -15.35 -5.18
N CYS A 40 13.23 -14.47 -4.80
CA CYS A 40 13.55 -13.30 -4.00
C CYS A 40 14.06 -13.63 -2.61
N GLY A 41 13.59 -14.72 -1.98
CA GLY A 41 14.09 -15.21 -0.68
C GLY A 41 13.92 -14.21 0.47
N PHE A 42 12.76 -13.54 0.57
CA PHE A 42 12.53 -12.47 1.55
C PHE A 42 12.74 -12.91 3.01
N ARG A 43 12.35 -14.16 3.31
CA ARG A 43 12.47 -14.73 4.66
C ARG A 43 13.92 -14.99 5.01
N GLU A 44 14.69 -15.56 4.09
CA GLU A 44 16.10 -15.92 4.28
C GLU A 44 17.00 -14.68 4.30
N ARG A 45 16.71 -13.69 3.45
CA ARG A 45 17.52 -12.48 3.30
C ARG A 45 17.24 -11.40 4.32
N PHE A 46 15.97 -11.20 4.67
CA PHE A 46 15.53 -10.07 5.50
C PHE A 46 14.79 -10.50 6.77
N GLY A 47 14.48 -11.78 6.92
CA GLY A 47 13.58 -12.23 7.99
C GLY A 47 12.15 -11.74 7.82
N LEU A 48 11.74 -11.35 6.60
CA LEU A 48 10.40 -10.82 6.33
C LEU A 48 9.49 -11.92 5.78
N ASN A 49 8.22 -11.92 6.22
CA ASN A 49 7.18 -12.71 5.59
C ASN A 49 6.41 -11.84 4.59
N VAL A 50 6.18 -12.34 3.38
CA VAL A 50 5.31 -11.69 2.40
C VAL A 50 3.91 -12.27 2.60
N ALA A 51 3.02 -11.48 3.19
CA ALA A 51 1.65 -11.91 3.47
C ALA A 51 0.83 -12.02 2.18
N GLY A 52 1.06 -11.07 1.26
CA GLY A 52 0.36 -10.93 0.00
C GLY A 52 1.04 -9.92 -0.91
N LEU A 53 0.47 -9.75 -2.09
CA LEU A 53 0.85 -8.73 -3.07
C LEU A 53 -0.39 -8.13 -3.70
N TRP A 54 -0.32 -6.83 -3.96
CA TRP A 54 -1.34 -6.09 -4.68
C TRP A 54 -0.92 -5.98 -6.13
N GLU A 55 -1.80 -6.40 -7.04
CA GLU A 55 -1.66 -6.17 -8.48
C GLU A 55 -2.83 -5.31 -8.94
N GLY A 56 -2.54 -4.04 -9.27
CA GLY A 56 -3.59 -3.04 -9.49
C GLY A 56 -4.42 -2.81 -8.22
N ASN A 57 -5.68 -3.27 -8.25
CA ASN A 57 -6.65 -3.14 -7.15
C ASN A 57 -7.01 -4.50 -6.49
N SER A 58 -6.31 -5.56 -6.87
CA SER A 58 -6.64 -6.92 -6.45
C SER A 58 -5.58 -7.43 -5.49
N TYR A 59 -6.03 -7.87 -4.31
CA TYR A 59 -5.19 -8.61 -3.39
C TYR A 59 -4.95 -10.02 -3.92
N MET A 60 -3.68 -10.45 -3.90
CA MET A 60 -3.32 -11.85 -4.08
C MET A 60 -2.55 -12.38 -2.89
N SER A 61 -2.97 -13.53 -2.39
CA SER A 61 -2.27 -14.31 -1.36
C SER A 61 -0.90 -14.74 -1.90
N ALA A 62 0.18 -14.35 -1.22
CA ALA A 62 1.57 -14.46 -1.70
C ALA A 62 2.09 -15.89 -1.77
N ARG A 63 2.04 -16.58 -2.91
CA ARG A 63 2.54 -17.96 -3.05
C ARG A 63 4.03 -17.96 -3.44
N PRO A 64 4.80 -19.03 -3.15
CA PRO A 64 6.22 -19.07 -3.53
C PRO A 64 6.47 -18.85 -5.03
N ASP A 65 5.53 -19.29 -5.87
CA ASP A 65 5.54 -19.16 -7.33
C ASP A 65 4.91 -17.86 -7.85
N SER A 66 4.33 -17.02 -6.96
CA SER A 66 3.81 -15.71 -7.36
C SER A 66 4.94 -14.85 -7.91
N ARG A 67 4.74 -14.32 -9.12
CA ARG A 67 5.65 -13.36 -9.77
C ARG A 67 5.41 -11.95 -9.24
N ILE A 68 6.47 -11.16 -9.23
CA ILE A 68 6.45 -9.75 -8.85
C ILE A 68 6.55 -8.91 -10.13
N ASP A 69 5.48 -8.21 -10.45
CA ASP A 69 5.42 -7.31 -11.61
C ASP A 69 5.78 -5.88 -11.22
N GLU A 70 6.00 -5.01 -12.21
CA GLU A 70 6.42 -3.61 -12.01
C GLU A 70 5.44 -2.80 -11.15
N ALA A 71 4.15 -3.13 -11.23
CA ALA A 71 3.10 -2.49 -10.46
C ALA A 71 2.78 -3.20 -9.14
N SER A 72 3.49 -4.27 -8.79
CA SER A 72 3.19 -5.04 -7.59
C SER A 72 3.59 -4.26 -6.32
N ILE A 73 2.73 -4.31 -5.31
CA ILE A 73 3.02 -3.78 -3.98
C ILE A 73 2.98 -4.93 -2.99
N LEU A 74 4.10 -5.21 -2.34
CA LEU A 74 4.20 -6.29 -1.36
C LEU A 74 3.57 -5.88 -0.04
N LEU A 75 2.81 -6.78 0.57
CA LEU A 75 2.40 -6.69 1.96
C LEU A 75 3.40 -7.48 2.82
N LEU A 76 4.34 -6.77 3.43
CA LEU A 76 5.40 -7.32 4.25
C LEU A 76 4.99 -7.37 5.73
N ALA A 77 5.37 -8.45 6.41
CA ALA A 77 5.21 -8.63 7.83
C ALA A 77 6.56 -8.94 8.48
N GLY A 78 6.94 -8.13 9.47
CA GLY A 78 8.27 -8.17 10.08
C GLY A 78 8.37 -7.30 11.32
N THR A 79 9.57 -7.17 11.87
CA THR A 79 9.91 -6.14 12.85
C THR A 79 10.34 -4.85 12.15
N ALA A 80 10.39 -3.73 12.86
CA ALA A 80 10.85 -2.46 12.29
C ALA A 80 12.30 -2.56 11.77
N ASP A 81 13.18 -3.23 12.51
CA ASP A 81 14.58 -3.40 12.13
C ASP A 81 14.73 -4.24 10.85
N GLN A 82 13.89 -5.28 10.68
CA GLN A 82 13.86 -6.10 9.46
C GLN A 82 13.36 -5.30 8.24
N LEU A 83 12.35 -4.46 8.44
CA LEU A 83 11.85 -3.55 7.39
C LEU A 83 12.91 -2.52 7.00
N GLU A 84 13.62 -1.94 7.96
CA GLU A 84 14.70 -0.98 7.69
C GLU A 84 15.87 -1.66 6.94
N ALA A 85 16.20 -2.92 7.27
CA ALA A 85 17.20 -3.70 6.56
C ALA A 85 16.80 -3.96 5.09
N TYR A 86 15.51 -4.25 4.86
CA TYR A 86 14.95 -4.36 3.51
C TYR A 86 15.05 -3.04 2.74
N ASP A 87 14.61 -1.94 3.35
CA ASP A 87 14.59 -0.61 2.72
C ASP A 87 16.00 -0.17 2.29
N ARG A 88 17.00 -0.36 3.15
CA ARG A 88 18.40 -0.02 2.85
C ARG A 88 18.96 -0.77 1.64
N LYS A 89 18.49 -2.01 1.40
CA LYS A 89 18.91 -2.82 0.26
C LYS A 89 18.13 -2.44 -1.00
N ALA A 90 16.82 -2.25 -0.88
CA ALA A 90 15.94 -1.81 -1.95
C ALA A 90 16.36 -0.43 -2.50
N GLU A 91 16.72 0.51 -1.61
CA GLU A 91 17.21 1.85 -1.95
C GLU A 91 18.48 1.85 -2.82
N ARG A 92 19.42 0.94 -2.55
CA ARG A 92 20.69 0.86 -3.31
C ARG A 92 20.47 0.44 -4.77
N SER A 93 19.35 -0.19 -5.08
CA SER A 93 18.99 -0.64 -6.44
C SER A 93 18.12 0.38 -7.19
N SER A 94 17.46 1.30 -6.47
CA SER A 94 16.65 2.37 -7.05
C SER A 94 17.52 3.59 -7.37
N LYS A 95 17.67 3.98 -8.64
CA LYS A 95 18.17 5.32 -8.97
C LYS A 95 17.15 6.33 -8.42
N ALA A 96 17.57 7.19 -7.49
CA ALA A 96 16.70 8.23 -6.96
C ALA A 96 16.17 9.08 -8.12
N ASN A 97 14.87 8.96 -8.42
CA ASN A 97 14.26 9.77 -9.45
C ASN A 97 14.14 11.19 -8.90
N ARG A 98 14.94 12.11 -9.43
CA ARG A 98 14.97 13.52 -9.01
C ARG A 98 13.86 14.34 -9.65
N THR A 99 13.07 13.74 -10.55
CA THR A 99 11.99 14.45 -11.22
C THR A 99 10.82 14.67 -10.25
N PRO A 100 10.29 15.90 -10.15
CA PRO A 100 9.23 16.23 -9.21
C PRO A 100 7.95 15.43 -9.45
N VAL A 101 7.27 15.03 -8.38
CA VAL A 101 5.89 14.52 -8.42
C VAL A 101 4.96 15.68 -8.78
N LEU A 102 4.11 15.49 -9.78
CA LEU A 102 3.15 16.50 -10.21
C LEU A 102 1.87 16.43 -9.39
N ILE A 103 1.41 17.55 -8.83
CA ILE A 103 0.16 17.69 -8.09
C ILE A 103 -0.77 18.63 -8.86
N LEU A 104 -2.01 18.21 -9.12
CA LEU A 104 -3.02 18.99 -9.82
C LEU A 104 -4.11 19.42 -8.84
N GLY A 105 -4.05 20.68 -8.39
CA GLY A 105 -4.98 21.34 -7.48
C GLY A 105 -4.38 21.59 -6.09
N GLY A 106 -4.12 22.86 -5.76
CA GLY A 106 -3.55 23.40 -4.51
C GLY A 106 -4.57 23.68 -3.42
N GLY A 107 -5.64 22.90 -3.37
CA GLY A 107 -6.56 22.91 -2.23
C GLY A 107 -5.95 22.22 -1.00
N LYS A 108 -6.72 22.12 0.08
CA LYS A 108 -6.27 21.48 1.35
C LYS A 108 -5.62 20.10 1.16
N VAL A 109 -6.11 19.30 0.22
CA VAL A 109 -5.56 17.96 -0.06
C VAL A 109 -4.27 18.02 -0.87
N GLY A 110 -4.17 18.94 -1.84
CA GLY A 110 -2.96 19.14 -2.64
C GLY A 110 -1.80 19.65 -1.79
N GLU A 111 -2.05 20.68 -0.97
CA GLU A 111 -1.06 21.21 -0.02
C GLU A 111 -0.61 20.14 0.99
N ALA A 112 -1.55 19.40 1.58
CA ALA A 112 -1.18 18.32 2.49
C ALA A 112 -0.35 17.22 1.81
N ALA A 113 -0.55 16.98 0.50
CA ALA A 113 0.28 16.06 -0.27
C ALA A 113 1.67 16.65 -0.56
N ALA A 114 1.77 17.94 -0.91
CA ALA A 114 3.01 18.66 -1.08
C ALA A 114 3.86 18.64 0.21
N ASP A 115 3.27 19.00 1.34
CA ASP A 115 3.91 18.96 2.66
C ASP A 115 4.44 17.55 3.01
N ALA A 116 3.65 16.52 2.68
CA ALA A 116 4.04 15.14 2.96
C ALA A 116 5.21 14.67 2.09
N LEU A 117 5.28 15.13 0.83
CA LEU A 117 6.40 14.86 -0.08
C LEU A 117 7.65 15.60 0.38
N GLU A 118 7.50 16.87 0.76
CA GLU A 118 8.60 17.71 1.25
C GLU A 118 9.25 17.11 2.51
N ARG A 119 8.45 16.69 3.51
CA ARG A 119 8.96 16.01 4.71
C ARG A 119 9.72 14.72 4.41
N ARG A 120 9.47 14.09 3.26
CA ARG A 120 10.16 12.88 2.79
C ARG A 120 11.35 13.20 1.88
N GLY A 121 11.67 14.47 1.67
CA GLY A 121 12.74 14.92 0.79
C GLY A 121 12.46 14.62 -0.69
N LEU A 122 11.19 14.53 -1.07
CA LEU A 122 10.77 14.25 -2.45
C LEU A 122 10.38 15.55 -3.15
N PRO A 123 10.95 15.84 -4.33
CA PRO A 123 10.59 17.02 -5.09
C PRO A 123 9.14 16.92 -5.58
N PHE A 124 8.45 18.05 -5.60
CA PHE A 124 7.10 18.15 -6.15
C PHE A 124 6.96 19.41 -7.00
N CYS A 125 5.98 19.40 -7.90
CA CYS A 125 5.51 20.55 -8.66
C CYS A 125 3.98 20.59 -8.54
N LEU A 126 3.40 21.72 -8.16
CA LEU A 126 1.97 21.88 -7.92
C LEU A 126 1.37 22.85 -8.93
N VAL A 127 0.29 22.44 -9.60
CA VAL A 127 -0.48 23.29 -10.53
C VAL A 127 -1.78 23.72 -9.85
N GLU A 128 -2.03 25.02 -9.79
CA GLU A 128 -3.25 25.58 -9.20
C GLU A 128 -3.75 26.77 -10.04
N LYS A 129 -5.08 26.84 -10.24
CA LYS A 129 -5.72 27.88 -11.05
C LYS A 129 -6.01 29.16 -10.27
N ASN A 130 -6.22 29.05 -8.95
CA ASN A 130 -6.53 30.15 -8.07
C ASN A 130 -5.24 30.83 -7.59
N PRO A 131 -4.94 32.07 -8.03
CA PRO A 131 -3.71 32.75 -7.66
C PRO A 131 -3.56 32.98 -6.15
N ARG A 132 -4.66 32.96 -5.38
CA ARG A 132 -4.60 33.13 -3.91
C ARG A 132 -3.98 31.93 -3.18
N LEU A 133 -3.93 30.78 -3.83
CA LEU A 133 -3.36 29.54 -3.28
C LEU A 133 -1.95 29.28 -3.81
N VAL A 134 -1.42 30.17 -4.65
CA VAL A 134 -0.08 30.07 -5.22
C VAL A 134 0.85 31.04 -4.49
N PRO A 135 1.89 30.56 -3.79
CA PRO A 135 2.92 31.43 -3.22
C PRO A 135 3.66 32.16 -4.35
N PRO A 136 3.85 33.49 -4.27
CA PRO A 136 4.41 34.28 -5.37
C PRO A 136 5.88 33.93 -5.70
N ASP A 137 6.65 33.47 -4.71
CA ASP A 137 8.09 33.25 -4.84
C ASP A 137 8.51 31.77 -4.74
N ASP A 138 7.56 30.85 -4.85
CA ASP A 138 7.85 29.42 -4.81
C ASP A 138 7.82 28.80 -6.22
N PRO A 139 8.99 28.46 -6.81
CA PRO A 139 9.07 27.90 -8.16
C PRO A 139 8.46 26.51 -8.28
N ARG A 140 8.10 25.86 -7.16
CA ARG A 140 7.39 24.57 -7.15
C ARG A 140 5.92 24.73 -7.51
N TYR A 141 5.39 25.95 -7.50
CA TYR A 141 3.99 26.23 -7.80
C TYR A 141 3.84 26.87 -9.18
N ILE A 142 2.88 26.36 -9.95
CA ILE A 142 2.56 26.84 -11.28
C ILE A 142 1.11 27.33 -11.27
N LEU A 143 0.95 28.66 -11.41
CA LEU A 143 -0.35 29.25 -11.67
C LEU A 143 -0.80 28.87 -13.09
N GLY A 144 -1.93 28.17 -13.18
CA GLY A 144 -2.51 27.77 -14.47
C GLY A 144 -3.63 26.74 -14.36
N ASN A 145 -4.32 26.51 -15.47
CA ASN A 145 -5.34 25.48 -15.59
C ASN A 145 -4.70 24.14 -15.98
N ALA A 146 -4.86 23.10 -15.16
CA ALA A 146 -4.36 21.76 -15.44
C ALA A 146 -4.98 21.09 -16.68
N GLY A 147 -6.09 21.62 -17.21
CA GLY A 147 -6.66 21.19 -18.50
C GLY A 147 -5.91 21.71 -19.73
N GLU A 148 -4.95 22.62 -19.57
CA GLU A 148 -4.17 23.19 -20.66
C GLU A 148 -2.83 22.47 -20.84
N LEU A 149 -2.56 21.98 -22.06
CA LEU A 149 -1.32 21.27 -22.37
C LEU A 149 -0.07 22.08 -22.02
N ALA A 150 -0.06 23.37 -22.33
CA ALA A 150 1.06 24.26 -22.08
C ALA A 150 1.40 24.37 -20.58
N VAL A 151 0.38 24.34 -19.71
CA VAL A 151 0.57 24.34 -18.25
C VAL A 151 1.16 23.03 -17.78
N LEU A 152 0.64 21.89 -18.25
CA LEU A 152 1.17 20.57 -17.89
C LEU A 152 2.60 20.34 -18.41
N GLN A 153 2.94 20.86 -19.59
CA GLN A 153 4.29 20.82 -20.14
C GLN A 153 5.27 21.64 -19.31
N ARG A 154 4.89 22.86 -18.90
CA ARG A 154 5.67 23.66 -17.94
C ARG A 154 5.84 22.95 -16.59
N ALA A 155 4.87 22.11 -16.22
CA ALA A 155 4.90 21.29 -15.01
C ALA A 155 5.62 19.93 -15.20
N HIS A 156 6.33 19.74 -16.33
CA HIS A 156 7.12 18.55 -16.64
C HIS A 156 6.33 17.23 -16.63
N ILE A 157 5.07 17.24 -17.08
CA ILE A 157 4.24 16.02 -17.18
C ILE A 157 4.92 14.89 -17.97
N MET A 158 5.78 15.21 -18.94
CA MET A 158 6.42 14.21 -19.80
C MET A 158 7.51 13.40 -19.08
N GLU A 159 8.00 13.89 -17.95
CA GLU A 159 9.12 13.29 -17.20
C GLU A 159 8.72 12.88 -15.79
N THR A 160 7.63 13.46 -15.24
CA THR A 160 7.19 13.18 -13.88
C THR A 160 6.93 11.69 -13.68
N PRO A 161 7.32 11.12 -12.52
CA PRO A 161 7.08 9.71 -12.25
C PRO A 161 5.63 9.45 -11.80
N SER A 162 4.95 10.47 -11.29
CA SER A 162 3.58 10.37 -10.79
C SER A 162 2.83 11.69 -10.88
N VAL A 163 1.52 11.57 -11.11
CA VAL A 163 0.54 12.65 -11.02
C VAL A 163 -0.42 12.38 -9.89
N ILE A 164 -0.64 13.37 -9.02
CA ILE A 164 -1.65 13.35 -7.96
C ILE A 164 -2.75 14.34 -8.32
N VAL A 165 -3.95 13.85 -8.60
CA VAL A 165 -5.12 14.66 -8.95
C VAL A 165 -5.94 14.93 -7.70
N THR A 166 -5.98 16.19 -7.26
CA THR A 166 -6.49 16.60 -5.93
C THR A 166 -7.57 17.67 -5.99
N THR A 167 -8.25 17.85 -7.13
CA THR A 167 -9.33 18.84 -7.23
C THR A 167 -10.56 18.40 -6.43
N HIS A 168 -11.39 19.37 -6.03
CA HIS A 168 -12.63 19.11 -5.27
C HIS A 168 -13.78 18.59 -6.13
N ASP A 169 -13.61 18.61 -7.46
CA ASP A 169 -14.61 18.22 -8.44
C ASP A 169 -14.22 16.86 -9.03
N ASP A 170 -15.04 15.84 -8.78
CA ASP A 170 -14.76 14.48 -9.25
C ASP A 170 -14.85 14.37 -10.78
N ASP A 171 -15.68 15.16 -11.45
CA ASP A 171 -15.80 15.15 -12.92
C ASP A 171 -14.53 15.73 -13.55
N LEU A 172 -14.00 16.81 -12.95
CA LEU A 172 -12.70 17.36 -13.33
C LEU A 172 -11.56 16.36 -13.04
N ASN A 173 -11.61 15.64 -11.91
CA ASN A 173 -10.62 14.62 -11.60
C ASN A 173 -10.63 13.48 -12.63
N ILE A 174 -11.81 13.03 -13.07
CA ILE A 174 -11.95 12.02 -14.14
C ILE A 174 -11.36 12.55 -15.44
N TYR A 175 -11.71 13.77 -15.84
CA TYR A 175 -11.16 14.40 -17.05
C TYR A 175 -9.63 14.49 -17.00
N LEU A 176 -9.06 15.02 -15.93
CA LEU A 176 -7.61 15.16 -15.76
C LEU A 176 -6.90 13.80 -15.73
N THR A 177 -7.53 12.78 -15.15
CA THR A 177 -7.00 11.41 -15.15
C THR A 177 -6.91 10.86 -16.57
N ILE A 178 -8.00 10.95 -17.35
CA ILE A 178 -8.00 10.54 -18.77
C ILE A 178 -6.94 11.32 -19.54
N TYR A 179 -6.85 12.62 -19.31
CA TYR A 179 -5.95 13.49 -20.04
C TYR A 179 -4.49 13.17 -19.76
N CYS A 180 -4.11 13.02 -18.50
CA CYS A 180 -2.76 12.62 -18.10
C CYS A 180 -2.41 11.22 -18.63
N ARG A 181 -3.34 10.25 -18.55
CA ARG A 181 -3.11 8.89 -19.07
C ARG A 181 -2.89 8.89 -20.59
N LYS A 182 -3.61 9.73 -21.33
CA LYS A 182 -3.41 9.89 -22.79
C LYS A 182 -2.06 10.50 -23.14
N LEU A 183 -1.59 11.48 -22.36
CA LEU A 183 -0.28 12.11 -22.58
C LEU A 183 0.88 11.20 -22.17
N ARG A 184 0.69 10.46 -21.08
CA ARG A 184 1.68 9.55 -20.49
C ARG A 184 1.02 8.21 -20.14
N PRO A 185 1.03 7.24 -21.07
CA PRO A 185 0.48 5.91 -20.84
C PRO A 185 1.14 5.15 -19.68
N ASP A 186 2.35 5.52 -19.30
CA ASP A 186 3.21 4.88 -18.28
C ASP A 186 3.17 5.58 -16.91
N VAL A 187 2.73 6.84 -16.82
CA VAL A 187 2.81 7.60 -15.56
C VAL A 187 1.90 7.01 -14.49
N GLN A 188 2.31 7.06 -13.23
CA GLN A 188 1.37 6.75 -12.17
C GLN A 188 0.36 7.88 -12.00
N ILE A 189 -0.90 7.54 -11.78
CA ILE A 189 -1.93 8.51 -11.48
C ILE A 189 -2.64 8.10 -10.19
N LEU A 190 -2.55 8.97 -9.18
CA LEU A 190 -3.31 8.87 -7.95
C LEU A 190 -4.40 9.93 -8.00
N SER A 191 -5.64 9.56 -7.71
CA SER A 191 -6.74 10.53 -7.62
C SER A 191 -7.44 10.43 -6.28
N ARG A 192 -8.03 11.54 -5.84
CA ARG A 192 -9.09 11.51 -4.83
C ARG A 192 -10.46 11.29 -5.49
N SER A 193 -11.39 10.75 -4.72
CA SER A 193 -12.83 10.80 -5.01
C SER A 193 -13.55 11.37 -3.79
N THR A 194 -14.48 12.28 -4.04
CA THR A 194 -15.39 12.79 -3.02
C THR A 194 -16.56 11.84 -2.83
N LEU A 195 -17.01 11.19 -3.91
CA LEU A 195 -18.16 10.29 -3.93
C LEU A 195 -17.73 8.87 -4.26
N ASP A 196 -18.15 7.88 -3.47
CA ASP A 196 -17.79 6.47 -3.66
C ASP A 196 -18.21 5.95 -5.05
N ARG A 197 -19.36 6.40 -5.56
CA ARG A 197 -19.87 6.00 -6.88
C ARG A 197 -18.95 6.37 -8.05
N ASN A 198 -18.08 7.37 -7.88
CA ASN A 198 -17.18 7.85 -8.93
C ASN A 198 -15.84 7.10 -8.94
N VAL A 199 -15.56 6.30 -7.91
CA VAL A 199 -14.33 5.51 -7.80
C VAL A 199 -14.11 4.59 -9.02
N PRO A 200 -15.11 3.80 -9.48
CA PRO A 200 -14.94 2.97 -10.67
C PRO A 200 -14.62 3.78 -11.93
N SER A 201 -15.26 4.94 -12.11
CA SER A 201 -15.00 5.83 -13.25
C SER A 201 -13.57 6.37 -13.27
N LEU A 202 -13.02 6.72 -12.11
CA LEU A 202 -11.63 7.16 -11.98
C LEU A 202 -10.63 6.03 -12.30
N TYR A 203 -10.92 4.80 -11.87
CA TYR A 203 -10.11 3.64 -12.27
C TYR A 203 -10.20 3.39 -13.78
N ASN A 204 -11.40 3.42 -14.36
CA ASN A 204 -11.59 3.27 -15.82
C ASN A 204 -10.93 4.39 -16.63
N ALA A 205 -10.80 5.58 -16.06
CA ALA A 205 -10.05 6.69 -16.65
C ALA A 205 -8.53 6.46 -16.68
N GLY A 206 -8.03 5.45 -15.94
CA GLY A 206 -6.61 5.09 -15.89
C GLY A 206 -5.89 5.53 -14.62
N ALA A 207 -6.62 5.85 -13.54
CA ALA A 207 -5.99 6.02 -12.23
C ALA A 207 -5.45 4.68 -11.73
N ASN A 208 -4.24 4.68 -11.18
CA ASN A 208 -3.66 3.50 -10.52
C ASN A 208 -4.15 3.34 -9.08
N LEU A 209 -4.54 4.45 -8.44
CA LEU A 209 -5.09 4.43 -7.09
C LEU A 209 -6.14 5.55 -6.95
N VAL A 210 -7.28 5.21 -6.37
CA VAL A 210 -8.33 6.17 -6.05
C VAL A 210 -8.61 6.14 -4.56
N MET A 211 -8.43 7.28 -3.90
CA MET A 211 -8.72 7.45 -2.47
C MET A 211 -10.10 8.10 -2.29
N SER A 212 -11.06 7.33 -1.77
CA SER A 212 -12.35 7.90 -1.38
C SER A 212 -12.29 8.55 0.01
N HIS A 213 -12.79 9.78 0.09
CA HIS A 213 -12.98 10.47 1.37
C HIS A 213 -13.94 9.74 2.32
N ALA A 214 -15.07 9.27 1.80
CA ALA A 214 -16.10 8.63 2.62
C ALA A 214 -15.58 7.31 3.20
N SER A 215 -14.98 6.47 2.36
CA SER A 215 -14.44 5.18 2.81
C SER A 215 -13.31 5.36 3.82
N MET A 216 -12.38 6.31 3.57
CA MET A 216 -11.29 6.62 4.52
C MET A 216 -11.80 7.08 5.89
N ALA A 217 -12.82 7.93 5.92
CA ALA A 217 -13.44 8.37 7.17
C ALA A 217 -14.11 7.21 7.90
N ALA A 218 -14.90 6.40 7.20
CA ALA A 218 -15.58 5.24 7.77
C ALA A 218 -14.58 4.23 8.37
N SER A 219 -13.48 3.94 7.67
CA SER A 219 -12.42 3.07 8.21
C SER A 219 -11.84 3.58 9.52
N THR A 220 -11.53 4.87 9.56
CA THR A 220 -10.89 5.47 10.73
C THR A 220 -11.81 5.32 11.94
N ILE A 221 -13.11 5.54 11.75
CA ILE A 221 -14.13 5.35 12.79
C ILE A 221 -14.21 3.88 13.22
N ILE A 222 -14.33 2.95 12.28
CA ILE A 222 -14.43 1.50 12.58
C ILE A 222 -13.19 1.01 13.35
N ASN A 223 -11.99 1.41 12.92
CA ASN A 223 -10.73 1.04 13.56
C ASN A 223 -10.61 1.60 14.99
N LEU A 224 -11.20 2.77 15.27
CA LEU A 224 -11.26 3.32 16.64
C LEU A 224 -12.27 2.57 17.52
N LEU A 225 -13.36 2.06 16.94
CA LEU A 225 -14.43 1.36 17.68
C LEU A 225 -14.12 -0.12 17.98
N SER A 226 -13.15 -0.73 17.29
CA SER A 226 -12.81 -2.15 17.44
C SER A 226 -11.34 -2.36 17.82
N PRO A 227 -10.96 -2.18 19.11
CA PRO A 227 -9.58 -2.38 19.56
C PRO A 227 -9.16 -3.84 19.38
N GLY A 228 -8.42 -4.14 18.31
CA GLY A 228 -7.92 -5.48 18.00
C GLY A 228 -8.25 -5.99 16.59
N ARG A 229 -9.19 -5.37 15.88
CA ARG A 229 -9.40 -5.57 14.43
C ARG A 229 -8.87 -4.34 13.72
N VAL A 230 -7.80 -4.52 12.94
CA VAL A 230 -7.40 -3.49 11.98
C VAL A 230 -7.96 -3.95 10.65
N THR A 231 -9.07 -3.34 10.24
CA THR A 231 -9.45 -3.35 8.83
C THR A 231 -8.53 -2.35 8.16
N ILE A 232 -7.45 -2.83 7.53
CA ILE A 232 -6.62 -1.95 6.74
C ILE A 232 -7.46 -1.59 5.54
N LEU A 233 -7.94 -0.35 5.55
CA LEU A 233 -8.76 0.18 4.48
C LEU A 233 -7.87 0.70 3.35
N THR A 234 -7.23 -0.27 2.73
CA THR A 234 -6.93 -0.27 1.31
C THR A 234 -7.20 -1.71 0.90
N GLU A 235 -8.40 -1.94 0.33
CA GLU A 235 -8.75 -3.13 -0.46
C GLU A 235 -9.12 -4.45 0.30
N GLY A 236 -9.95 -4.37 1.35
CA GLY A 236 -10.75 -5.52 1.79
C GLY A 236 -10.04 -6.61 2.61
N LEU A 237 -8.89 -6.29 3.20
CA LEU A 237 -8.17 -7.19 4.11
C LEU A 237 -8.51 -6.91 5.59
N ASN A 238 -8.69 -8.00 6.33
CA ASN A 238 -8.84 -8.02 7.77
C ASN A 238 -7.59 -8.61 8.42
N ILE A 239 -7.09 -7.89 9.43
CA ILE A 239 -6.11 -8.43 10.36
C ILE A 239 -6.84 -8.73 11.65
N PHE A 240 -6.74 -9.98 12.08
CA PHE A 240 -7.43 -10.44 13.27
C PHE A 240 -6.54 -11.40 14.07
N ARG A 241 -6.91 -11.57 15.34
CA ARG A 241 -6.22 -12.43 16.29
C ARG A 241 -7.17 -13.49 16.78
N VAL A 242 -6.68 -14.73 16.84
CA VAL A 242 -7.43 -15.86 17.40
C VAL A 242 -6.50 -16.67 18.29
N THR A 243 -7.00 -17.15 19.41
CA THR A 243 -6.33 -18.22 20.15
C THR A 243 -6.38 -19.49 19.30
N ALA A 244 -5.33 -20.30 19.33
CA ALA A 244 -5.22 -21.55 18.58
C ALA A 244 -6.45 -22.42 18.86
N PRO A 245 -7.33 -22.63 17.85
CA PRO A 245 -8.47 -23.51 17.97
C PRO A 245 -8.01 -24.94 18.33
N PRO A 246 -8.82 -25.74 19.04
CA PRO A 246 -8.45 -27.09 19.46
C PRO A 246 -7.93 -27.97 18.32
N ALA A 247 -8.51 -27.83 17.12
CA ALA A 247 -8.10 -28.55 15.91
C ALA A 247 -6.67 -28.21 15.41
N LEU A 248 -6.10 -27.09 15.84
CA LEU A 248 -4.76 -26.63 15.49
C LEU A 248 -3.72 -26.93 16.57
N VAL A 249 -4.13 -27.27 17.80
CA VAL A 249 -3.21 -27.55 18.90
C VAL A 249 -2.40 -28.82 18.60
N GLY A 250 -1.08 -28.74 18.76
CA GLY A 250 -0.13 -29.80 18.46
C GLY A 250 0.33 -29.85 17.00
N LEU A 251 -0.36 -29.18 16.08
CA LEU A 251 0.04 -29.11 14.67
C LEU A 251 1.05 -27.98 14.45
N SER A 252 1.95 -28.18 13.48
CA SER A 252 2.79 -27.10 12.95
C SER A 252 1.97 -26.21 12.00
N LEU A 253 2.45 -25.01 11.67
CA LEU A 253 1.81 -24.18 10.65
C LEU A 253 1.78 -24.89 9.29
N ARG A 254 2.83 -25.65 8.96
CA ARG A 254 2.89 -26.42 7.72
C ARG A 254 1.85 -27.54 7.67
N ASP A 255 1.64 -28.24 8.78
CA ASP A 255 0.69 -29.37 8.83
C ASP A 255 -0.76 -28.91 9.01
N SER A 256 -0.97 -27.73 9.63
CA SER A 256 -2.28 -27.14 9.83
C SER A 256 -3.03 -26.85 8.52
N ARG A 257 -2.28 -26.60 7.44
CA ARG A 257 -2.78 -26.19 6.12
C ARG A 257 -3.80 -25.05 6.17
N ILE A 258 -3.66 -24.14 7.14
CA ILE A 258 -4.58 -22.99 7.33
C ILE A 258 -4.71 -22.24 6.01
N ARG A 259 -3.57 -21.96 5.37
CA ARG A 259 -3.52 -21.19 4.14
C ARG A 259 -4.23 -21.88 2.99
N GLU A 260 -3.99 -23.18 2.75
CA GLU A 260 -4.66 -23.89 1.66
C GLU A 260 -6.17 -24.03 1.89
N LYS A 261 -6.60 -24.11 3.16
CA LYS A 261 -8.00 -24.32 3.53
C LYS A 261 -8.82 -23.03 3.58
N THR A 262 -8.22 -21.92 3.99
CA THR A 262 -8.96 -20.69 4.30
C THR A 262 -8.50 -19.49 3.46
N ASP A 263 -7.31 -19.55 2.88
CA ASP A 263 -6.58 -18.44 2.26
C ASP A 263 -6.09 -17.36 3.25
N CYS A 264 -6.12 -17.65 4.56
CA CYS A 264 -5.50 -16.80 5.56
C CYS A 264 -3.98 -17.03 5.61
N ASN A 265 -3.22 -15.95 5.74
CA ASN A 265 -1.78 -16.00 6.00
C ASN A 265 -1.51 -15.73 7.48
N VAL A 266 -0.77 -16.64 8.14
CA VAL A 266 -0.34 -16.45 9.53
C VAL A 266 0.97 -15.66 9.54
N VAL A 267 0.91 -14.42 10.02
CA VAL A 267 2.06 -13.50 9.99
C VAL A 267 2.85 -13.46 11.30
N ALA A 268 2.23 -13.88 12.41
CA ALA A 268 2.89 -14.00 13.69
C ALA A 268 2.21 -15.02 14.59
N LEU A 269 2.99 -15.61 15.50
CA LEU A 269 2.50 -16.45 16.58
C LEU A 269 2.95 -15.86 17.92
N LYS A 270 2.04 -15.72 18.88
CA LYS A 270 2.36 -15.34 20.24
C LYS A 270 2.15 -16.54 21.16
N SER A 271 3.19 -17.02 21.82
CA SER A 271 3.10 -18.10 22.82
C SER A 271 3.88 -17.68 24.06
N GLN A 272 3.35 -17.98 25.26
CA GLN A 272 3.97 -17.60 26.54
C GLN A 272 4.34 -16.10 26.61
N GLY A 273 3.50 -15.22 26.06
CA GLY A 273 3.72 -13.78 26.04
C GLY A 273 4.69 -13.28 24.96
N VAL A 274 5.49 -14.16 24.33
CA VAL A 274 6.49 -13.80 23.32
C VAL A 274 5.88 -13.86 21.92
N LEU A 275 5.93 -12.74 21.20
CA LEU A 275 5.50 -12.66 19.80
C LEU A 275 6.67 -13.04 18.88
N ARG A 276 6.48 -14.06 18.05
CA ARG A 276 7.45 -14.51 17.04
C ARG A 276 7.06 -14.00 15.66
N VAL A 277 7.97 -13.25 15.05
CA VAL A 277 7.85 -12.67 13.71
C VAL A 277 9.19 -12.84 12.98
N PRO A 278 9.23 -13.55 11.84
CA PRO A 278 8.18 -14.40 11.28
C PRO A 278 8.02 -15.68 12.13
N PRO A 279 6.86 -16.34 12.11
CA PRO A 279 6.66 -17.56 12.87
C PRO A 279 7.44 -18.73 12.27
N ASP A 280 7.97 -19.61 13.13
CA ASP A 280 8.58 -20.87 12.70
C ASP A 280 7.50 -21.82 12.15
N PRO A 281 7.56 -22.22 10.87
CA PRO A 281 6.53 -23.03 10.26
C PRO A 281 6.48 -24.47 10.78
N ASN A 282 7.57 -24.96 11.40
CA ASN A 282 7.69 -26.34 11.86
C ASN A 282 7.40 -26.47 13.37
N ALA A 283 7.36 -25.36 14.11
CA ALA A 283 7.07 -25.38 15.52
C ALA A 283 5.59 -25.73 15.78
N PRO A 284 5.29 -26.71 16.65
CA PRO A 284 3.91 -27.07 16.98
C PRO A 284 3.23 -25.97 17.79
N MET A 285 1.96 -25.72 17.49
CA MET A 285 1.13 -24.75 18.21
C MET A 285 0.68 -25.32 19.56
N LYS A 286 0.72 -24.48 20.60
CA LYS A 286 0.19 -24.79 21.93
C LYS A 286 -1.22 -24.22 22.08
N SER A 287 -1.98 -24.69 23.07
CA SER A 287 -3.33 -24.20 23.36
C SER A 287 -3.39 -22.71 23.73
N ASP A 288 -2.32 -22.15 24.29
CA ASP A 288 -2.19 -20.73 24.62
C ASP A 288 -1.68 -19.87 23.45
N THR A 289 -1.41 -20.48 22.29
CA THR A 289 -0.82 -19.78 21.15
C THR A 289 -1.85 -18.87 20.52
N VAL A 290 -1.57 -17.58 20.42
CA VAL A 290 -2.40 -16.62 19.68
C VAL A 290 -1.82 -16.45 18.29
N LEU A 291 -2.63 -16.72 17.28
CA LEU A 291 -2.31 -16.50 15.87
C LEU A 291 -2.69 -15.07 15.48
N VAL A 292 -1.81 -14.41 14.73
CA VAL A 292 -2.13 -13.16 14.03
C VAL A 292 -2.25 -13.50 12.55
N LEU A 293 -3.45 -13.33 12.00
CA LEU A 293 -3.77 -13.68 10.62
C LEU A 293 -4.10 -12.44 9.79
N ILE A 294 -3.83 -12.56 8.49
CA ILE A 294 -4.24 -11.62 7.46
C ILE A 294 -5.00 -12.38 6.38
N GLY A 295 -6.13 -11.86 5.95
CA GLY A 295 -6.89 -12.38 4.83
C GLY A 295 -8.04 -11.45 4.44
N THR A 296 -8.75 -11.77 3.37
CA THR A 296 -10.00 -11.07 3.03
C THR A 296 -11.09 -11.37 4.04
N ALA A 297 -12.19 -10.60 4.04
CA ALA A 297 -13.36 -10.90 4.87
C ALA A 297 -13.90 -12.33 4.64
N ASP A 298 -13.87 -12.81 3.39
CA ASP A 298 -14.23 -14.20 3.06
C ASP A 298 -13.24 -15.22 3.61
N ALA A 299 -11.94 -14.92 3.58
CA ALA A 299 -10.93 -15.80 4.16
C ALA A 299 -11.07 -15.91 5.68
N GLU A 300 -11.34 -14.80 6.38
CA GLU A 300 -11.65 -14.78 7.82
C GLU A 300 -12.87 -15.64 8.13
N ARG A 301 -13.98 -15.48 7.37
CA ARG A 301 -15.17 -16.31 7.54
C ARG A 301 -14.87 -17.80 7.37
N ARG A 302 -14.17 -18.19 6.28
CA ARG A 302 -13.75 -19.58 6.05
C ARG A 302 -12.87 -20.11 7.19
N PHE A 303 -12.02 -19.26 7.76
CA PHE A 303 -11.21 -19.65 8.92
C PHE A 303 -12.07 -19.99 10.12
N MET A 304 -13.04 -19.14 10.47
CA MET A 304 -13.94 -19.37 11.59
C MET A 304 -14.84 -20.59 11.39
N GLU A 305 -15.24 -20.88 10.15
CA GLU A 305 -16.04 -22.07 9.79
C GLU A 305 -15.21 -23.37 9.84
N HIS A 306 -13.96 -23.34 9.36
CA HIS A 306 -13.13 -24.54 9.27
C HIS A 306 -12.39 -24.88 10.58
N PHE A 307 -12.15 -23.87 11.43
CA PHE A 307 -11.47 -24.02 12.72
C PHE A 307 -12.27 -23.34 13.84
N PRO A 308 -13.41 -23.93 14.26
CA PRO A 308 -14.21 -23.40 15.35
C PRO A 308 -13.42 -23.41 16.66
N SER A 309 -13.68 -22.39 17.50
CA SER A 309 -13.05 -22.22 18.83
C SER A 309 -13.43 -23.33 19.81
#